data_AF-A0A1V5UVB3-F1
#
_entry.id   AF-A0A1V5UVB3-F1
#
_cell.length_a   1.000
_cell.length_b   1.000
_cell.length_c   1.000
_cell.angle_alpha   90.00
_cell.angle_beta   90.00
_cell.angle_gamma   90.00
#
_symmetry.space_group_name_H-M   'P 1'
#
loop_
_entity.id
_entity.type
_entity.pdbx_description
1 polymer ?
#
loop_
_entity_poly.entity_id
_entity_poly.type
_entity_poly.pdbx_seq_one_letter_code
_entity_poly.pdbx_strand_id
1 'polypeptide(L)'
;MTDEEFYGKVDFTVEVRGDEDRIEVIPYIEAETERPMTLIAAFRVDSMEMIESARIPLEPGRNRVPFLQSVLIGRPALWHPCGRGNPSLYSLTVVFYRKGMPYYFIEKRVGFRFAELTSDALFINGNEVSCVRFEPDFSLPEEQFEALCAEAASGPVFLRDSDPALEAKLERCNKFGVVAVMELTGLRTPAFFSTHPCVCVFAAAPGSEGEKSCRNGSGHAPLVSMERLLNLF
;
A
#
# COMPACT_ATOMS: atom_id res chain seq x y z
N MET A 1 -11.29 1.07 26.82
CA MET A 1 -10.12 1.64 26.08
C MET A 1 -9.84 3.09 26.47
N THR A 2 -8.58 3.48 26.70
CA THR A 2 -8.17 4.88 26.89
C THR A 2 -8.03 5.61 25.55
N ASP A 3 -7.96 6.95 25.56
CA ASP A 3 -7.73 7.72 24.32
C ASP A 3 -6.37 7.37 23.69
N GLU A 4 -5.33 7.22 24.50
CA GLU A 4 -3.99 6.87 24.03
C GLU A 4 -3.95 5.47 23.39
N GLU A 5 -4.63 4.50 24.01
CA GLU A 5 -4.80 3.16 23.44
C GLU A 5 -5.58 3.18 22.13
N PHE A 6 -6.60 4.04 22.01
CA PHE A 6 -7.39 4.16 20.79
C PHE A 6 -6.58 4.76 19.65
N TYR A 7 -5.94 5.92 19.88
CA TYR A 7 -5.13 6.57 18.85
C TYR A 7 -3.85 5.80 18.52
N GLY A 8 -3.36 4.94 19.42
CA GLY A 8 -2.29 3.99 19.11
C GLY A 8 -2.71 2.82 18.21
N LYS A 9 -4.01 2.63 17.96
CA LYS A 9 -4.56 1.54 17.13
C LYS A 9 -5.31 2.01 15.89
N VAL A 10 -5.76 3.27 15.87
CA VAL A 10 -6.40 3.84 14.68
C VAL A 10 -5.38 3.92 13.55
N ASP A 11 -5.82 3.62 12.34
CA ASP A 11 -5.02 3.68 11.13
C ASP A 11 -5.85 4.21 9.96
N PHE A 12 -5.24 4.34 8.79
CA PHE A 12 -5.94 4.63 7.55
C PHE A 12 -5.43 3.80 6.37
N THR A 13 -6.34 3.46 5.46
CA THR A 13 -6.01 2.94 4.13
C THR A 13 -6.52 3.90 3.06
N VAL A 14 -6.09 3.67 1.82
CA VAL A 14 -6.54 4.48 0.68
C VAL A 14 -7.03 3.56 -0.43
N GLU A 15 -8.09 3.99 -1.10
CA GLU A 15 -8.46 3.47 -2.40
C GLU A 15 -8.04 4.48 -3.45
N VAL A 16 -7.40 4.01 -4.52
CA VAL A 16 -6.91 4.86 -5.61
C VAL A 16 -7.59 4.40 -6.89
N ARG A 17 -8.23 5.35 -7.59
CA ARG A 17 -8.92 5.13 -8.86
C ARG A 17 -8.37 6.09 -9.91
N GLY A 18 -8.58 5.78 -11.18
CA GLY A 18 -8.19 6.64 -12.30
C GLY A 18 -7.09 6.04 -13.14
N ASP A 19 -6.26 6.90 -13.73
CA ASP A 19 -5.23 6.57 -14.71
C ASP A 19 -3.99 7.47 -14.57
N GLU A 20 -3.07 7.37 -15.51
CA GLU A 20 -1.82 8.14 -15.53
C GLU A 20 -2.02 9.66 -15.66
N ASP A 21 -3.16 10.11 -16.20
CA ASP A 21 -3.46 11.53 -16.36
C ASP A 21 -4.15 12.11 -15.12
N ARG A 22 -4.94 11.30 -14.42
CA ARG A 22 -5.70 11.75 -13.25
C ARG A 22 -6.02 10.61 -12.30
N ILE A 23 -5.71 10.82 -11.03
CA ILE A 23 -6.08 9.92 -9.94
C ILE A 23 -7.08 10.56 -8.97
N GLU A 24 -7.96 9.73 -8.47
CA GLU A 24 -8.85 9.97 -7.34
C GLU A 24 -8.38 9.13 -6.15
N VAL A 25 -8.11 9.79 -5.02
CA VAL A 25 -7.68 9.17 -3.78
C VAL A 25 -8.81 9.28 -2.76
N ILE A 26 -9.29 8.13 -2.28
CA ILE A 26 -10.36 8.02 -1.29
C ILE A 26 -9.74 7.48 0.00
N PRO A 27 -9.53 8.32 1.02
CA PRO A 27 -9.02 7.86 2.30
C PRO A 27 -10.11 7.19 3.13
N TYR A 28 -9.73 6.11 3.82
CA TYR A 28 -10.57 5.36 4.75
C TYR A 28 -9.92 5.33 6.12
N ILE A 29 -10.68 5.67 7.17
CA ILE A 29 -10.25 5.45 8.55
C ILE A 29 -10.55 4.00 8.93
N GLU A 30 -9.53 3.32 9.48
CA GLU A 30 -9.65 2.00 10.07
C GLU A 30 -9.51 2.10 11.58
N ALA A 31 -10.54 1.68 12.32
CA ALA A 31 -10.57 1.81 13.77
C ALA A 31 -11.39 0.70 14.41
N GLU A 32 -11.07 0.35 15.66
CA GLU A 32 -11.89 -0.50 16.50
C GLU A 32 -12.34 0.28 17.73
N THR A 33 -13.65 0.24 18.04
CA THR A 33 -14.21 0.93 19.20
C THR A 33 -15.23 0.07 19.94
N GLU A 34 -15.29 0.22 21.26
CA GLU A 34 -16.26 -0.50 22.11
C GLU A 34 -17.64 0.20 22.16
N ARG A 35 -17.71 1.45 21.68
CA ARG A 35 -18.92 2.30 21.77
C ARG A 35 -19.04 3.23 20.57
N PRO A 36 -20.25 3.73 20.26
CA PRO A 36 -20.41 4.74 19.21
C PRO A 36 -19.59 5.99 19.54
N MET A 37 -18.87 6.51 18.55
CA MET A 37 -18.10 7.74 18.69
C MET A 37 -18.01 8.48 17.35
N THR A 38 -17.59 9.74 17.37
CA THR A 38 -17.34 10.51 16.17
C THR A 38 -15.94 11.10 16.23
N LEU A 39 -15.12 10.76 15.25
CA LEU A 39 -13.83 11.39 15.04
C LEU A 39 -14.00 12.67 14.23
N ILE A 40 -13.09 13.61 14.44
CA ILE A 40 -12.94 14.78 13.57
C ILE A 40 -11.56 14.65 12.94
N ALA A 41 -11.50 14.52 11.62
CA ALA A 41 -10.25 14.29 10.91
C ALA A 41 -10.18 15.10 9.62
N ALA A 42 -8.98 15.56 9.25
CA ALA A 42 -8.67 16.12 7.94
C ALA A 42 -7.67 15.21 7.22
N PHE A 43 -7.61 15.32 5.89
CA PHE A 43 -6.68 14.55 5.07
C PHE A 43 -5.81 15.47 4.22
N ARG A 44 -4.51 15.18 4.22
CA ARG A 44 -3.47 15.98 3.56
C ARG A 44 -2.65 15.14 2.60
N VAL A 45 -2.21 15.78 1.53
CA VAL A 45 -1.27 15.24 0.55
C VAL A 45 -0.10 16.21 0.45
N ASP A 46 1.13 15.76 0.68
CA ASP A 46 2.36 16.56 0.72
C ASP A 46 2.26 17.80 1.60
N SER A 47 1.68 17.63 2.79
CA SER A 47 1.38 18.71 3.75
C SER A 47 0.36 19.75 3.26
N MET A 48 -0.20 19.62 2.06
CA MET A 48 -1.32 20.43 1.61
C MET A 48 -2.62 19.80 2.11
N GLU A 49 -3.45 20.59 2.78
CA GLU A 49 -4.78 20.13 3.20
C GLU A 49 -5.68 20.02 1.98
N MET A 50 -6.13 18.80 1.70
CA MET A 50 -6.92 18.48 0.51
C MET A 50 -8.39 18.21 0.85
N ILE A 51 -8.64 17.65 2.03
CA ILE A 51 -9.98 17.49 2.61
C ILE A 51 -9.99 18.16 3.98
N GLU A 52 -10.88 19.15 4.14
CA GLU A 52 -11.09 19.87 5.40
C GLU A 52 -11.56 18.93 6.53
N SER A 53 -11.63 19.45 7.75
CA SER A 53 -12.08 18.68 8.91
C SER A 53 -13.48 18.08 8.70
N ALA A 54 -13.55 16.76 8.61
CA ALA A 54 -14.76 15.97 8.43
C ALA A 54 -15.11 15.21 9.73
N ARG A 55 -16.41 14.98 9.93
CA ARG A 55 -16.93 14.16 11.04
C ARG A 55 -17.06 12.72 10.57
N ILE A 56 -16.38 11.80 11.23
CA ILE A 56 -16.33 10.38 10.86
C ILE A 56 -16.99 9.58 11.98
N PRO A 57 -18.25 9.13 11.79
CA PRO A 57 -18.94 8.30 12.77
C PRO A 57 -18.34 6.90 12.78
N LEU A 58 -18.16 6.36 13.98
CA LEU A 58 -17.72 4.98 14.23
C LEU A 58 -18.79 4.27 15.04
N GLU A 59 -19.09 3.04 14.63
CA GLU A 59 -19.99 2.12 15.33
C GLU A 59 -19.20 1.14 16.21
N PRO A 60 -19.81 0.51 17.23
CA PRO A 60 -19.14 -0.53 18.01
C PRO A 60 -18.60 -1.66 17.13
N GLY A 61 -17.36 -2.08 17.37
CA GLY A 61 -16.63 -3.09 16.60
C GLY A 61 -15.60 -2.48 15.64
N ARG A 62 -15.28 -3.24 14.59
CA ARG A 62 -14.29 -2.87 13.57
C ARG A 62 -14.94 -2.01 12.48
N ASN A 63 -14.33 -0.87 12.21
CA ASN A 63 -14.81 0.14 11.27
C ASN A 63 -13.82 0.32 10.13
N ARG A 64 -14.33 0.50 8.91
CA ARG A 64 -13.60 1.02 7.75
C ARG A 64 -14.47 2.08 7.07
N VAL A 65 -14.27 3.35 7.40
CA VAL A 65 -15.19 4.44 7.03
C VAL A 65 -14.49 5.41 6.07
N PRO A 66 -15.02 5.66 4.87
CA PRO A 66 -14.44 6.62 3.93
C PRO A 66 -14.63 8.05 4.41
N PHE A 67 -13.74 8.94 4.00
CA PHE A 67 -14.09 10.36 3.92
C PHE A 67 -15.16 10.56 2.84
N LEU A 68 -16.09 11.50 3.08
CA LEU A 68 -17.15 11.81 2.11
C LEU A 68 -16.61 12.50 0.85
N GLN A 69 -15.48 13.18 0.97
CA GLN A 69 -14.79 13.82 -0.13
C GLN A 69 -13.60 12.95 -0.56
N SER A 70 -13.28 13.00 -1.85
CA SER A 70 -12.07 12.42 -2.42
C SER A 70 -11.08 13.51 -2.81
N VAL A 71 -9.80 13.15 -2.94
CA VAL A 71 -8.75 14.04 -3.44
C VAL A 71 -8.49 13.74 -4.90
N LEU A 72 -8.50 14.77 -5.74
CA LEU A 72 -8.19 14.67 -7.16
C LEU A 72 -6.78 15.20 -7.43
N ILE A 73 -5.92 14.37 -8.02
CA ILE A 73 -4.57 14.76 -8.41
C ILE A 73 -4.49 14.63 -9.94
N GLY A 74 -4.34 15.76 -10.63
CA GLY A 74 -4.08 15.79 -12.06
C GLY A 74 -2.59 15.68 -12.35
N ARG A 75 -2.23 14.95 -13.41
CA ARG A 75 -0.86 14.63 -13.81
C ARG A 75 0.00 14.16 -12.62
N PRO A 76 -0.41 13.09 -11.94
CA PRO A 76 0.31 12.60 -10.77
C PRO A 76 1.74 12.18 -11.14
N ALA A 77 2.67 12.40 -10.21
CA ALA A 77 4.00 11.81 -10.27
C ALA A 77 3.89 10.34 -9.86
N LEU A 78 3.88 9.43 -10.83
CA LEU A 78 3.73 8.01 -10.56
C LEU A 78 4.99 7.42 -9.92
N TRP A 79 4.79 6.35 -9.17
CA TRP A 79 5.86 5.48 -8.69
C TRP A 79 6.26 4.54 -9.82
N HIS A 80 7.55 4.56 -10.17
CA HIS A 80 8.13 3.66 -11.16
C HIS A 80 9.16 2.72 -10.54
N PRO A 81 9.31 1.50 -11.10
CA PRO A 81 10.43 0.65 -10.80
C PRO A 81 11.78 1.32 -11.12
N CYS A 82 12.83 0.92 -10.41
CA CYS A 82 14.18 1.36 -10.66
C CYS A 82 14.57 1.11 -12.13
N GLY A 83 15.21 2.09 -12.76
CA GLY A 83 15.56 2.04 -14.19
C GLY A 83 14.40 2.28 -15.17
N ARG A 84 13.16 2.47 -14.68
CA ARG A 84 11.96 2.77 -15.52
C ARG A 84 11.32 4.12 -15.22
N GLY A 85 11.90 4.91 -14.33
CA GLY A 85 11.42 6.23 -13.91
C GLY A 85 11.78 6.51 -12.45
N ASN A 86 11.22 7.57 -11.89
CA ASN A 86 11.43 7.90 -10.48
C ASN A 86 10.42 7.13 -9.60
N PRO A 87 10.84 6.53 -8.47
CA PRO A 87 9.94 5.92 -7.49
C PRO A 87 9.25 7.01 -6.65
N SER A 88 8.39 7.81 -7.28
CA SER A 88 7.71 8.94 -6.63
C SER A 88 6.82 8.48 -5.47
N LEU A 89 6.92 9.15 -4.33
CA LEU A 89 6.12 8.90 -3.13
C LEU A 89 5.53 10.21 -2.62
N TYR A 90 4.23 10.21 -2.38
CA TYR A 90 3.49 11.27 -1.71
C TYR A 90 3.50 11.04 -0.20
N SER A 91 3.51 12.11 0.59
CA SER A 91 3.19 12.05 2.02
C SER A 91 1.68 12.19 2.20
N LEU A 92 1.01 11.13 2.65
CA LEU A 92 -0.41 11.15 2.97
C LEU A 92 -0.56 11.24 4.49
N THR A 93 -1.27 12.25 4.98
CA THR A 93 -1.45 12.47 6.41
C THR A 93 -2.93 12.55 6.78
N VAL A 94 -3.34 11.76 7.77
CA VAL A 94 -4.61 12.00 8.47
C VAL A 94 -4.32 12.76 9.75
N VAL A 95 -4.97 13.90 9.94
CA VAL A 95 -4.86 14.72 11.15
C VAL A 95 -6.15 14.62 11.93
N PHE A 96 -6.09 14.09 13.14
CA PHE A 96 -7.22 14.01 14.06
C PHE A 96 -7.28 15.23 14.96
N TYR A 97 -8.48 15.78 15.13
CA TYR A 97 -8.73 16.98 15.90
C TYR A 97 -9.50 16.66 17.18
N ARG A 98 -9.13 17.38 18.25
CA ARG A 98 -9.86 17.36 19.52
C ARG A 98 -10.06 18.79 19.99
N LYS A 99 -11.30 19.15 20.29
CA LYS A 99 -11.69 20.52 20.72
C LYS A 99 -11.16 21.61 19.75
N GLY A 100 -11.18 21.32 18.44
CA GLY A 100 -10.74 22.23 17.40
C GLY A 100 -9.23 22.32 17.17
N MET A 101 -8.41 21.58 17.95
CA MET A 101 -6.95 21.58 17.81
C MET A 101 -6.46 20.23 17.26
N PRO A 102 -5.39 20.21 16.43
CA PRO A 102 -4.71 18.97 16.07
C PRO A 102 -4.27 18.23 17.33
N TYR A 103 -4.61 16.95 17.41
CA TYR A 103 -4.38 16.12 18.59
C TYR A 103 -3.45 14.94 18.29
N TYR A 104 -3.65 14.30 17.14
CA TYR A 104 -2.88 13.14 16.71
C TYR A 104 -2.80 13.15 15.18
N PHE A 105 -1.74 12.60 14.60
CA PHE A 105 -1.65 12.44 13.16
C PHE A 105 -0.97 11.13 12.81
N ILE A 106 -1.35 10.58 11.68
CA ILE A 106 -0.72 9.40 11.06
C ILE A 106 -0.25 9.83 9.69
N GLU A 107 1.02 9.59 9.39
CA GLU A 107 1.61 9.84 8.09
C GLU A 107 2.04 8.52 7.45
N LYS A 108 1.74 8.36 6.16
CA LYS A 108 2.22 7.24 5.34
C LYS A 108 2.79 7.76 4.03
N ARG A 109 3.93 7.20 3.60
CA ARG A 109 4.50 7.47 2.28
C ARG A 109 3.92 6.51 1.27
N VAL A 110 3.16 7.02 0.30
CA VAL A 110 2.41 6.22 -0.67
C VAL A 110 2.79 6.64 -2.08
N GLY A 111 3.10 5.65 -2.93
CA GLY A 111 3.27 5.86 -4.37
C GLY A 111 2.03 5.42 -5.13
N PHE A 112 1.75 6.09 -6.25
CA PHE A 112 0.66 5.71 -7.13
C PHE A 112 1.21 5.03 -8.38
N ARG A 113 0.63 3.89 -8.75
CA ARG A 113 1.08 3.07 -9.88
C ARG A 113 -0.07 2.21 -10.39
N PHE A 114 -0.03 1.90 -11.67
CA PHE A 114 -0.97 1.02 -12.36
C PHE A 114 -0.25 -0.26 -12.74
N ALA A 115 -0.61 -1.36 -12.08
CA ALA A 115 0.00 -2.66 -12.32
C ALA A 115 -0.95 -3.52 -13.18
N GLU A 116 -0.46 -4.02 -14.30
CA GLU A 116 -1.17 -4.95 -15.16
C GLU A 116 -0.40 -6.26 -15.23
N LEU A 117 -1.07 -7.37 -14.90
CA LEU A 117 -0.50 -8.70 -15.00
C LEU A 117 -1.16 -9.44 -16.16
N THR A 118 -0.36 -9.77 -17.17
CA THR A 118 -0.76 -10.60 -18.30
C THR A 118 -0.35 -12.07 -18.07
N SER A 119 -0.63 -12.95 -19.02
CA SER A 119 -0.14 -14.33 -18.99
C SER A 119 1.38 -14.44 -18.96
N ASP A 120 2.07 -13.47 -19.56
CA ASP A 120 3.49 -13.60 -19.89
C ASP A 120 4.37 -12.59 -19.15
N ALA A 121 3.82 -11.46 -18.70
CA ALA A 121 4.59 -10.37 -18.09
C ALA A 121 3.77 -9.50 -17.11
N LEU A 122 4.50 -8.87 -16.18
CA LEU A 122 4.02 -7.80 -15.32
C LEU A 122 4.40 -6.44 -15.94
N PHE A 123 3.42 -5.55 -16.05
CA PHE A 123 3.61 -4.17 -16.48
C PHE A 123 3.30 -3.22 -15.34
N ILE A 124 4.11 -2.18 -15.16
CA ILE A 124 3.87 -1.10 -14.21
C ILE A 124 3.92 0.23 -14.97
N ASN A 125 2.81 0.97 -14.97
CA ASN A 125 2.63 2.19 -15.77
C ASN A 125 3.01 1.95 -17.25
N GLY A 126 2.55 0.83 -17.82
CA GLY A 126 2.89 0.40 -19.19
C GLY A 126 4.31 -0.13 -19.42
N ASN A 127 5.19 -0.13 -18.40
CA ASN A 127 6.57 -0.61 -18.54
C ASN A 127 6.69 -2.07 -18.10
N GLU A 128 7.23 -2.92 -18.97
CA GLU A 128 7.49 -4.32 -18.66
C GLU A 128 8.57 -4.46 -17.56
N VAL A 129 8.22 -5.25 -16.55
CA VAL A 129 9.07 -5.61 -15.42
C VAL A 129 9.69 -6.98 -15.67
N SER A 130 11.01 -7.08 -15.49
CA SER A 130 11.74 -8.36 -15.60
C SER A 130 11.18 -9.40 -14.62
N CYS A 131 10.97 -10.63 -15.07
CA CYS A 131 10.57 -11.75 -14.23
C CYS A 131 11.77 -12.42 -13.50
N VAL A 132 12.98 -11.89 -13.64
CA VAL A 132 14.17 -12.45 -13.00
C VAL A 132 14.22 -12.02 -11.54
N ARG A 133 14.15 -12.99 -10.61
CA ARG A 133 14.20 -12.74 -9.17
C ARG A 133 15.46 -11.97 -8.76
N PHE A 134 15.27 -10.95 -7.94
CA PHE A 134 16.33 -10.19 -7.29
C PHE A 134 16.42 -10.56 -5.80
N GLU A 135 17.63 -10.76 -5.30
CA GLU A 135 17.88 -11.13 -3.89
C GLU A 135 18.86 -10.15 -3.25
N PRO A 136 18.42 -8.92 -2.92
CA PRO A 136 19.29 -7.95 -2.29
C PRO A 136 19.53 -8.26 -0.82
N ASP A 137 20.69 -7.85 -0.33
CA ASP A 137 20.94 -7.74 1.10
C ASP A 137 20.31 -6.45 1.64
N PHE A 138 19.18 -6.59 2.34
CA PHE A 138 18.45 -5.49 2.96
C PHE A 138 19.19 -4.87 4.17
N SER A 139 20.29 -5.47 4.65
CA SER A 139 21.11 -4.94 5.73
C SER A 139 22.16 -3.93 5.28
N LEU A 140 22.38 -3.81 3.95
CA LEU A 140 23.33 -2.86 3.39
C LEU A 140 23.01 -1.42 3.82
N PRO A 141 24.01 -0.53 3.92
CA PRO A 141 23.79 0.90 4.02
C PRO A 141 22.96 1.44 2.83
N GLU A 142 22.31 2.57 3.03
CA GLU A 142 21.38 3.14 2.06
C GLU A 142 22.01 3.35 0.67
N GLU A 143 23.16 4.05 0.63
CA GLU A 143 23.89 4.37 -0.61
C GLU A 143 24.33 3.11 -1.38
N GLN A 144 24.74 2.06 -0.66
CA GLN A 144 25.17 0.80 -1.29
C GLN A 144 23.99 0.03 -1.87
N PHE A 145 22.84 0.07 -1.19
CA PHE A 145 21.63 -0.56 -1.69
C PHE A 145 21.07 0.18 -2.91
N GLU A 146 21.12 1.51 -2.91
CA GLU A 146 20.75 2.32 -4.08
C GLU A 146 21.61 1.97 -5.29
N ALA A 147 22.93 1.92 -5.11
CA ALA A 147 23.86 1.52 -6.18
C ALA A 147 23.55 0.10 -6.70
N LEU A 148 23.32 -0.86 -5.80
CA LEU A 148 22.94 -2.23 -6.17
C LEU A 148 21.64 -2.26 -7.00
N CYS A 149 20.64 -1.47 -6.61
CA CYS A 149 19.36 -1.38 -7.32
C CYS A 149 19.49 -0.71 -8.69
N ALA A 150 20.46 0.20 -8.87
CA ALA A 150 20.72 0.86 -10.14
C ALA A 150 21.50 -0.02 -11.13
N GLU A 151 22.43 -0.86 -10.63
CA GLU A 151 23.24 -1.77 -11.45
C GLU A 151 22.46 -3.00 -11.90
N ALA A 152 21.66 -3.57 -11.00
CA ALA A 152 20.71 -4.61 -11.34
C ALA A 152 19.47 -3.93 -11.93
N ALA A 153 19.16 -4.12 -13.22
CA ALA A 153 17.83 -3.83 -13.76
C ALA A 153 16.81 -4.73 -13.04
N SER A 154 16.45 -4.32 -11.82
CA SER A 154 16.17 -5.22 -10.71
C SER A 154 14.78 -5.79 -10.88
N GLY A 155 14.72 -7.08 -11.21
CA GLY A 155 13.46 -7.79 -11.16
C GLY A 155 12.95 -7.92 -9.73
N PRO A 156 11.82 -8.59 -9.52
CA PRO A 156 11.12 -8.53 -8.26
C PRO A 156 11.87 -9.24 -7.12
N VAL A 157 11.75 -8.70 -5.92
CA VAL A 157 12.08 -9.39 -4.67
C VAL A 157 10.88 -10.21 -4.21
N PHE A 158 11.13 -11.39 -3.68
CA PHE A 158 10.08 -12.25 -3.12
C PHE A 158 10.12 -12.14 -1.60
N LEU A 159 9.03 -11.66 -1.01
CA LEU A 159 8.90 -11.44 0.43
C LEU A 159 7.71 -12.22 0.98
N ARG A 160 7.78 -12.61 2.25
CA ARG A 160 6.69 -13.30 2.96
C ARG A 160 5.98 -12.35 3.89
N ASP A 161 4.66 -12.42 3.97
CA ASP A 161 3.86 -11.64 4.93
C ASP A 161 4.19 -11.96 6.40
N SER A 162 4.81 -13.12 6.65
CA SER A 162 5.30 -13.60 7.95
C SER A 162 6.66 -13.04 8.37
N ASP A 163 7.37 -12.30 7.50
CA ASP A 163 8.70 -11.78 7.81
C ASP A 163 8.60 -10.70 8.91
N PRO A 164 9.30 -10.85 10.06
CA PRO A 164 9.25 -9.85 11.14
C PRO A 164 9.82 -8.48 10.74
N ALA A 165 10.69 -8.43 9.73
CA ALA A 165 11.27 -7.19 9.19
C ALA A 165 10.55 -6.71 7.91
N LEU A 166 9.38 -7.27 7.58
CA LEU A 166 8.68 -7.00 6.32
C LEU A 166 8.46 -5.51 6.06
N GLU A 167 7.97 -4.77 7.06
CA GLU A 167 7.61 -3.36 6.89
C GLU A 167 8.82 -2.50 6.52
N ALA A 168 9.94 -2.66 7.25
CA ALA A 168 11.20 -1.99 6.92
C ALA A 168 11.72 -2.36 5.52
N LYS A 169 11.54 -3.63 5.09
CA LYS A 169 11.91 -4.07 3.74
C LYS A 169 11.02 -3.42 2.67
N LEU A 170 9.70 -3.36 2.90
CA LEU A 170 8.75 -2.73 1.99
C LEU A 170 8.96 -1.22 1.88
N GLU A 171 9.27 -0.53 2.98
CA GLU A 171 9.65 0.90 2.96
C GLU A 171 10.88 1.13 2.10
N ARG A 172 11.89 0.26 2.22
CA ARG A 172 13.09 0.32 1.41
C ARG A 172 12.79 0.05 -0.07
N CYS A 173 11.97 -0.95 -0.37
CA CYS A 173 11.52 -1.23 -1.74
C CYS A 173 10.73 -0.06 -2.35
N ASN A 174 9.82 0.56 -1.59
CA ASN A 174 9.09 1.75 -1.99
C ASN A 174 10.06 2.89 -2.35
N LYS A 175 11.05 3.14 -1.50
CA LYS A 175 12.01 4.25 -1.67
C LYS A 175 12.90 4.07 -2.90
N PHE A 176 13.37 2.86 -3.17
CA PHE A 176 14.35 2.58 -4.24
C PHE A 176 13.74 2.03 -5.53
N GLY A 177 12.41 1.92 -5.63
CA GLY A 177 11.77 1.44 -6.85
C GLY A 177 11.90 -0.06 -7.06
N VAL A 178 12.06 -0.86 -6.00
CA VAL A 178 12.21 -2.32 -6.12
C VAL A 178 10.83 -2.96 -6.06
N VAL A 179 10.43 -3.70 -7.09
CA VAL A 179 9.14 -4.39 -7.11
C VAL A 179 9.17 -5.57 -6.14
N ALA A 180 8.11 -5.74 -5.33
CA ALA A 180 7.94 -6.85 -4.41
C ALA A 180 6.80 -7.76 -4.85
N VAL A 181 7.09 -9.07 -4.87
CA VAL A 181 6.10 -10.15 -4.97
C VAL A 181 5.84 -10.66 -3.56
N MET A 182 4.59 -10.57 -3.11
CA MET A 182 4.22 -10.97 -1.75
C MET A 182 3.70 -12.41 -1.71
N GLU A 183 4.40 -13.28 -0.99
CA GLU A 183 3.94 -14.61 -0.59
C GLU A 183 3.01 -14.48 0.62
N LEU A 184 1.73 -14.77 0.44
CA LEU A 184 0.74 -14.71 1.52
C LEU A 184 0.69 -16.03 2.31
N THR A 185 0.95 -15.96 3.62
CA THR A 185 0.76 -17.07 4.57
C THR A 185 -0.57 -16.98 5.32
N GLY A 186 -1.27 -15.84 5.24
CA GLY A 186 -2.55 -15.59 5.90
C GLY A 186 -2.42 -14.77 7.19
N LEU A 187 -1.21 -14.27 7.50
CA LEU A 187 -0.97 -13.42 8.66
C LEU A 187 -1.42 -11.97 8.46
N ARG A 188 -1.36 -11.48 7.21
CA ARG A 188 -1.78 -10.10 6.87
C ARG A 188 -2.87 -10.11 5.82
N THR A 189 -3.78 -9.15 5.91
CA THR A 189 -4.80 -8.92 4.88
C THR A 189 -4.20 -8.16 3.71
N PRO A 190 -4.71 -8.33 2.47
CA PRO A 190 -4.22 -7.57 1.31
C PRO A 190 -4.23 -6.05 1.55
N ALA A 191 -5.24 -5.52 2.25
CA ALA A 191 -5.38 -4.09 2.55
C ALA A 191 -4.15 -3.46 3.21
N PHE A 192 -3.38 -4.23 3.99
CA PHE A 192 -2.11 -3.78 4.57
C PHE A 192 -1.12 -3.30 3.49
N PHE A 193 -1.09 -3.96 2.33
CA PHE A 193 -0.16 -3.64 1.25
C PHE A 193 -0.62 -2.48 0.36
N SER A 194 -1.85 -1.96 0.55
CA SER A 194 -2.41 -0.88 -0.28
C SER A 194 -1.58 0.40 -0.27
N THR A 195 -0.85 0.65 0.82
CA THR A 195 0.03 1.82 0.98
C THR A 195 1.47 1.57 0.52
N HIS A 196 1.80 0.34 0.09
CA HIS A 196 3.14 -0.02 -0.38
C HIS A 196 3.14 -0.18 -1.91
N PRO A 197 3.48 0.88 -2.68
CA PRO A 197 3.46 0.82 -4.14
C PRO A 197 4.31 -0.30 -4.74
N CYS A 198 5.40 -0.70 -4.07
CA CYS A 198 6.25 -1.79 -4.52
C CYS A 198 5.53 -3.14 -4.62
N VAL A 199 4.47 -3.35 -3.84
CA VAL A 199 3.68 -4.58 -3.87
C VAL A 199 2.68 -4.49 -5.02
N CYS A 200 2.98 -5.22 -6.10
CA CYS A 200 2.18 -5.22 -7.33
C CYS A 200 1.47 -6.54 -7.58
N VAL A 201 2.08 -7.65 -7.13
CA VAL A 201 1.57 -9.00 -7.35
C VAL A 201 1.78 -9.86 -6.11
N PHE A 202 0.91 -10.84 -5.96
CA PHE A 202 0.96 -11.79 -4.86
C PHE A 202 1.21 -13.18 -5.41
N ALA A 203 2.09 -13.92 -4.75
CA ALA A 203 2.34 -15.32 -5.03
C ALA A 203 1.59 -16.19 -4.02
N ALA A 204 0.93 -17.22 -4.52
CA ALA A 204 0.35 -18.27 -3.70
C ALA A 204 1.40 -19.39 -3.50
N ALA A 205 2.00 -19.53 -2.33
CA ALA A 205 2.82 -20.73 -2.09
C ALA A 205 1.94 -22.00 -2.22
N PRO A 206 2.47 -23.13 -2.73
CA PRO A 206 1.75 -24.42 -2.66
C PRO A 206 1.35 -24.73 -1.21
N GLY A 207 0.07 -24.93 -0.97
CA GLY A 207 -0.58 -25.13 0.33
C GLY A 207 -1.17 -23.87 0.99
N SER A 208 -0.96 -22.66 0.44
CA SER A 208 -1.42 -21.39 1.03
C SER A 208 -2.91 -21.11 0.79
N GLU A 209 -3.51 -20.20 1.57
CA GLU A 209 -4.86 -19.67 1.30
C GLU A 209 -4.95 -18.97 -0.07
N GLY A 210 -3.85 -18.37 -0.54
CA GLY A 210 -3.74 -17.87 -1.90
C GLY A 210 -3.87 -18.97 -2.96
N GLU A 211 -3.36 -20.17 -2.69
CA GLU A 211 -3.50 -21.32 -3.60
C GLU A 211 -4.93 -21.83 -3.62
N LYS A 212 -5.57 -21.93 -2.44
CA LYS A 212 -6.98 -22.37 -2.30
C LYS A 212 -7.94 -21.45 -3.04
N SER A 213 -7.67 -20.14 -3.05
CA SER A 213 -8.46 -19.14 -3.78
C SER A 213 -8.25 -19.20 -5.31
N CYS A 214 -7.11 -19.72 -5.78
CA CYS A 214 -6.76 -19.82 -7.22
C CYS A 214 -7.06 -21.18 -7.86
N ARG A 215 -7.38 -22.22 -7.07
CA ARG A 215 -7.53 -23.62 -7.50
C ARG A 215 -8.70 -23.92 -8.46
N ASN A 216 -9.48 -22.92 -8.89
CA ASN A 216 -10.42 -23.08 -10.01
C ASN A 216 -9.76 -22.96 -11.39
N GLY A 217 -8.46 -22.66 -11.47
CA GLY A 217 -7.65 -22.67 -12.70
C GLY A 217 -6.43 -23.58 -12.56
N SER A 218 -6.16 -24.38 -13.58
CA SER A 218 -5.12 -25.40 -13.61
C SER A 218 -3.68 -24.87 -13.43
N GLY A 219 -2.93 -25.48 -12.51
CA GLY A 219 -1.48 -25.75 -12.63
C GLY A 219 -0.52 -24.55 -12.55
N HIS A 220 0.26 -24.51 -11.46
CA HIS A 220 1.17 -23.44 -11.02
C HIS A 220 0.45 -22.29 -10.33
N ALA A 221 0.94 -21.91 -9.15
CA ALA A 221 0.35 -20.84 -8.35
C ALA A 221 0.40 -19.52 -9.15
N PRO A 222 -0.74 -18.99 -9.59
CA PRO A 222 -0.75 -17.80 -10.42
C PRO A 222 -0.33 -16.61 -9.57
N LEU A 223 0.44 -15.68 -10.17
CA LEU A 223 0.54 -14.34 -9.64
C LEU A 223 -0.88 -13.73 -9.67
N VAL A 224 -1.30 -13.13 -8.56
CA VAL A 224 -2.63 -12.50 -8.44
C VAL A 224 -2.45 -11.01 -8.24
N SER A 225 -3.21 -10.20 -8.97
CA SER A 225 -3.24 -8.75 -8.76
C SER A 225 -3.91 -8.40 -7.43
N MET A 226 -3.53 -7.26 -6.86
CA MET A 226 -4.11 -6.74 -5.62
C MET A 226 -5.64 -6.61 -5.71
N GLU A 227 -6.16 -6.11 -6.83
CA GLU A 227 -7.60 -5.94 -7.06
C GLU A 227 -8.36 -7.27 -7.04
N ARG A 228 -7.78 -8.32 -7.62
CA ARG A 228 -8.37 -9.66 -7.58
C ARG A 228 -8.40 -10.22 -6.16
N LEU A 229 -7.38 -9.96 -5.35
CA LEU A 229 -7.35 -10.38 -3.94
C LEU A 229 -8.33 -9.62 -3.07
N LEU A 230 -8.48 -8.31 -3.25
CA LEU A 230 -9.44 -7.51 -2.48
C LEU A 230 -10.90 -7.94 -2.70
N ASN A 231 -11.23 -8.55 -3.85
CA ASN A 231 -12.56 -9.10 -4.13
C ASN A 231 -12.80 -10.49 -3.51
N LEU A 232 -11.77 -11.14 -2.97
CA LEU A 232 -11.84 -12.48 -2.37
C LEU A 232 -11.99 -12.45 -0.84
N PHE A 233 -11.83 -11.28 -0.21
CA PHE A 233 -11.92 -11.06 1.24
C PHE A 233 -12.96 -10.00 1.58
#